data_AF-A0A251WLQ0-F1
#
_entry.id   AF-A0A251WLQ0-F1
#
_cell.length_a   1.000
_cell.length_b   1.000
_cell.length_c   1.000
_cell.angle_alpha   90.00
_cell.angle_beta   90.00
_cell.angle_gamma   90.00
#
_symmetry.space_group_name_H-M   'P 1'
#
loop_
_entity.id
_entity.type
_entity.pdbx_description
1 polymer ?
#
loop_
_entity_poly.entity_id
_entity_poly.type
_entity_poly.pdbx_seq_one_letter_code
_entity_poly.pdbx_strand_id
1 'polypeptide(L)'
;MSKFRSILAVALAFVMVMFVAFTHPADAKPKKAKAQTYAAEQIAQIQAYASDIQAMRDRFPELQSLIEQEDYIFARNFIHGPLGELRFKMLTVARDLFPEARKTAEEASKDVFKALNALDRAGIDKDYRAAARAYTNLNKALDSFFSVVPQG
;
A
#
# COMPACT_ATOMS: atom_id res chain seq x y z
N MET A 1 33.02 52.63 22.16
CA MET A 1 32.52 51.35 22.72
C MET A 1 31.32 50.73 21.99
N SER A 2 30.68 51.35 20.98
CA SER A 2 29.57 50.70 20.22
C SER A 2 30.01 49.88 18.99
N LYS A 3 31.12 50.25 18.32
CA LYS A 3 31.58 49.58 17.09
C LYS A 3 32.10 48.14 17.30
N PHE A 4 32.68 47.85 18.47
CA PHE A 4 33.12 46.49 18.84
C PHE A 4 31.96 45.51 19.05
N ARG A 5 30.80 46.00 19.52
CA ARG A 5 29.60 45.16 19.69
C ARG A 5 29.03 44.71 18.33
N SER A 6 29.17 45.55 17.30
CA SER A 6 28.68 45.26 15.95
C SER A 6 29.57 44.27 15.21
N ILE A 7 30.91 44.37 15.37
CA ILE A 7 31.85 43.42 14.76
C ILE A 7 31.73 42.04 15.44
N LEU A 8 31.54 42.03 16.76
CA LEU A 8 31.32 40.79 17.51
C LEU A 8 30.00 40.10 17.11
N ALA A 9 28.92 40.88 16.87
CA ALA A 9 27.64 40.33 16.43
C ALA A 9 27.71 39.73 15.02
N VAL A 10 28.45 40.35 14.10
CA VAL A 10 28.65 39.83 12.73
C VAL A 10 29.51 38.57 12.75
N ALA A 11 30.57 38.52 13.55
CA ALA A 11 31.39 37.32 13.72
C ALA A 11 30.59 36.16 14.32
N LEU A 12 29.74 36.43 15.31
CA LEU A 12 28.89 35.42 15.94
C LEU A 12 27.83 34.88 14.96
N ALA A 13 27.22 35.76 14.15
CA ALA A 13 26.27 35.37 13.12
C ALA A 13 26.91 34.49 12.03
N PHE A 14 28.15 34.79 11.65
CA PHE A 14 28.90 34.01 10.66
C PHE A 14 29.24 32.59 11.16
N VAL A 15 29.60 32.47 12.45
CA VAL A 15 29.83 31.17 13.09
C VAL A 15 28.53 30.35 13.14
N MET A 16 27.38 30.97 13.42
CA MET A 16 26.10 30.25 13.45
C MET A 16 25.67 29.72 12.06
N VAL A 17 25.88 30.52 11.00
CA VAL A 17 25.58 30.07 9.63
C VAL A 17 26.51 28.93 9.20
N MET A 18 27.79 28.94 9.62
CA MET A 18 28.68 27.82 9.37
C MET A 18 28.24 26.54 10.08
N PHE A 19 27.72 26.60 11.32
CA PHE A 19 27.24 25.41 12.02
C PHE A 19 26.01 24.76 11.36
N VAL A 20 25.10 25.56 10.79
CA VAL A 20 23.90 25.05 10.11
C VAL A 20 24.22 24.46 8.72
N ALA A 21 25.28 24.93 8.06
CA ALA A 21 25.67 24.44 6.73
C ALA A 21 26.33 23.04 6.74
N PHE A 22 26.87 22.58 7.87
CA PHE A 22 27.52 21.27 7.98
C PHE A 22 26.60 20.13 8.44
N THR A 23 25.32 20.39 8.72
CA THR A 23 24.33 19.33 8.97
C THR A 23 23.51 19.07 7.72
N HIS A 24 24.16 18.65 6.63
CA HIS A 24 23.46 17.96 5.56
C HIS A 24 23.27 16.49 6.00
N PRO A 25 22.03 16.01 6.21
CA PRO A 25 21.78 14.60 6.56
C PRO A 25 22.15 13.62 5.43
N ALA A 26 22.67 14.10 4.31
CA ALA A 26 23.05 13.33 3.13
C ALA A 26 24.41 12.61 3.25
N ASP A 27 25.29 12.99 4.19
CA ASP A 27 26.64 12.41 4.33
C ASP A 27 26.74 11.29 5.39
N ALA A 28 25.62 10.88 5.98
CA ALA A 28 25.57 9.71 6.83
C ALA A 28 25.80 8.45 5.97
N LYS A 29 27.06 8.04 5.82
CA LYS A 29 27.46 6.74 5.26
C LYS A 29 26.50 5.67 5.79
N PRO A 30 25.92 4.81 4.94
CA PRO A 30 24.97 3.80 5.39
C PRO A 30 25.73 2.84 6.30
N LYS A 31 25.55 3.00 7.62
CA LYS A 31 25.87 1.96 8.58
C LYS A 31 25.11 0.73 8.10
N LYS A 32 25.81 -0.38 7.82
CA LYS A 32 25.21 -1.67 7.44
C LYS A 32 23.92 -1.85 8.26
N ALA A 33 22.79 -1.70 7.57
CA ALA A 33 21.51 -1.57 8.23
C ALA A 33 21.30 -2.84 9.06
N LYS A 34 21.03 -2.68 10.35
CA LYS A 34 20.37 -3.76 11.10
C LYS A 34 19.13 -4.12 10.28
N ALA A 35 18.85 -5.42 10.11
CA ALA A 35 17.65 -5.88 9.41
C ALA A 35 16.46 -5.05 9.92
N GLN A 36 15.85 -4.28 9.02
CA GLN A 36 14.77 -3.37 9.37
C GLN A 36 13.60 -4.24 9.80
N THR A 37 13.20 -4.12 11.06
CA THR A 37 12.09 -4.87 11.65
C THR A 37 11.00 -3.89 12.01
N TYR A 38 9.75 -4.30 11.84
CA TYR A 38 8.59 -3.48 12.21
C TYR A 38 8.48 -3.39 13.72
N ALA A 39 8.11 -2.22 14.24
CA ALA A 39 7.69 -2.11 15.64
C ALA A 39 6.34 -2.83 15.85
N ALA A 40 6.09 -3.31 17.08
CA ALA A 40 4.86 -4.06 17.39
C ALA A 40 3.60 -3.23 17.10
N GLU A 41 3.64 -1.94 17.37
CA GLU A 41 2.54 -1.01 17.10
C GLU A 41 2.28 -0.85 15.59
N GLN A 42 3.33 -0.89 14.77
CA GLN A 42 3.20 -0.84 13.30
C GLN A 42 2.60 -2.14 12.76
N ILE A 43 3.03 -3.29 13.29
CA ILE A 43 2.45 -4.58 12.93
C ILE A 43 0.95 -4.60 13.27
N ALA A 44 0.57 -4.13 14.46
CA ALA A 44 -0.83 -4.07 14.86
C ALA A 44 -1.69 -3.19 13.92
N GLN A 45 -1.17 -2.03 13.50
CA GLN A 45 -1.86 -1.17 12.53
C GLN A 45 -2.01 -1.83 11.15
N ILE A 46 -0.93 -2.42 10.64
CA ILE A 46 -0.94 -3.15 9.37
C ILE A 46 -1.95 -4.31 9.43
N GLN A 47 -1.93 -5.07 10.53
CA GLN A 47 -2.79 -6.24 10.71
C GLN A 47 -4.26 -5.90 10.86
N ALA A 48 -4.61 -4.74 11.45
CA ALA A 48 -5.99 -4.28 11.50
C ALA A 48 -6.61 -4.16 10.10
N TYR A 49 -5.91 -3.52 9.16
CA TYR A 49 -6.37 -3.42 7.78
C TYR A 49 -6.20 -4.73 6.99
N ALA A 50 -5.14 -5.51 7.25
CA ALA A 50 -4.94 -6.80 6.60
C ALA A 50 -6.06 -7.80 6.95
N SER A 51 -6.54 -7.79 8.19
CA SER A 51 -7.66 -8.61 8.64
C SER A 51 -8.97 -8.23 7.93
N ASP A 52 -9.24 -6.94 7.73
CA ASP A 52 -10.41 -6.50 6.96
C ASP A 52 -10.33 -6.97 5.50
N ILE A 53 -9.13 -6.89 4.89
CA ILE A 53 -8.89 -7.37 3.53
C ILE A 53 -9.07 -8.89 3.47
N GLN A 54 -8.63 -9.62 4.49
CA GLN A 54 -8.83 -11.06 4.59
C GLN A 54 -10.31 -11.40 4.68
N ALA A 55 -11.10 -10.67 5.48
CA ALA A 55 -12.54 -10.88 5.56
C ALA A 55 -13.24 -10.63 4.21
N MET A 56 -12.76 -9.66 3.41
CA MET A 56 -13.24 -9.47 2.04
C MET A 56 -12.85 -10.64 1.13
N ARG A 57 -11.62 -11.15 1.28
CA ARG A 57 -11.13 -12.32 0.55
C ARG A 57 -11.93 -13.58 0.87
N ASP A 58 -12.31 -13.78 2.12
CA ASP A 58 -13.07 -14.95 2.57
C ASP A 58 -14.45 -15.04 1.89
N ARG A 59 -14.92 -13.93 1.31
CA ARG A 59 -16.15 -13.87 0.49
C ARG A 59 -15.92 -14.10 -1.01
N PHE A 60 -14.69 -14.32 -1.46
CA PHE A 60 -14.42 -14.61 -2.88
C PHE A 60 -15.15 -15.85 -3.40
N PRO A 61 -15.41 -16.91 -2.61
CA PRO A 61 -16.27 -18.01 -3.04
C PRO A 61 -17.70 -17.58 -3.39
N GLU A 62 -18.24 -16.54 -2.73
CA GLU A 62 -19.54 -15.94 -3.09
C GLU A 62 -19.46 -15.35 -4.50
N LEU A 63 -18.43 -14.53 -4.76
CA LEU A 63 -18.19 -13.96 -6.09
C LEU A 63 -17.97 -15.03 -7.16
N GLN A 64 -17.22 -16.09 -6.84
CA GLN A 64 -17.00 -17.22 -7.74
C GLN A 64 -18.32 -17.89 -8.11
N SER A 65 -19.16 -18.17 -7.11
CA SER A 65 -20.46 -18.79 -7.34
C SER A 65 -21.36 -17.93 -8.22
N LEU A 66 -21.35 -16.60 -8.04
CA LEU A 66 -22.08 -15.67 -8.91
C LEU A 66 -21.59 -15.73 -10.36
N ILE A 67 -20.27 -15.86 -10.59
CA ILE A 67 -19.69 -15.99 -11.93
C ILE A 67 -20.06 -17.34 -12.55
N GLU A 68 -19.97 -18.43 -11.79
CA GLU A 68 -20.33 -19.79 -12.23
C GLU A 68 -21.81 -19.91 -12.59
N GLN A 69 -22.67 -19.17 -11.91
CA GLN A 69 -24.11 -19.08 -12.18
C GLN A 69 -24.45 -18.06 -13.29
N GLU A 70 -23.44 -17.38 -13.84
CA GLU A 70 -23.62 -16.27 -14.80
C GLU A 70 -24.54 -15.15 -14.28
N ASP A 71 -24.60 -14.98 -12.96
CA ASP A 71 -25.35 -13.91 -12.32
C ASP A 71 -24.54 -12.60 -12.32
N TYR A 72 -24.42 -12.02 -13.52
CA TYR A 72 -23.61 -10.84 -13.74
C TYR A 72 -24.13 -9.59 -13.01
N ILE A 73 -25.42 -9.54 -12.67
CA ILE A 73 -25.99 -8.41 -11.92
C ILE A 73 -25.45 -8.43 -10.50
N PHE A 74 -25.58 -9.56 -9.81
CA PHE A 74 -25.11 -9.68 -8.45
C PHE A 74 -23.59 -9.74 -8.36
N ALA A 75 -22.89 -10.36 -9.33
CA ALA A 75 -21.42 -10.33 -9.39
C ALA A 75 -20.89 -8.89 -9.44
N ARG A 76 -21.52 -8.01 -10.23
CA ARG A 76 -21.13 -6.59 -10.30
C ARG A 76 -21.49 -5.83 -9.03
N ASN A 77 -22.67 -6.06 -8.47
CA ASN A 77 -23.05 -5.48 -7.17
C ASN A 77 -22.06 -5.88 -6.07
N PHE A 78 -21.57 -7.12 -6.11
CA PHE A 78 -20.57 -7.62 -5.18
C PHE A 78 -19.25 -6.85 -5.27
N ILE A 79 -18.78 -6.54 -6.49
CA ILE A 79 -17.57 -5.74 -6.73
C ILE A 79 -17.69 -4.34 -6.13
N HIS A 80 -18.82 -3.67 -6.37
CA HIS A 80 -19.00 -2.27 -5.95
C HIS A 80 -19.51 -2.10 -4.52
N GLY A 81 -20.06 -3.16 -3.91
CA GLY A 81 -20.49 -3.18 -2.51
C GLY A 81 -19.43 -3.84 -1.62
N PRO A 82 -19.53 -5.16 -1.34
CA PRO A 82 -18.57 -5.93 -0.55
C PRO A 82 -17.10 -5.65 -0.80
N LEU A 83 -16.68 -5.48 -2.07
CA LEU A 83 -15.29 -5.22 -2.43
C LEU A 83 -14.98 -3.75 -2.75
N GLY A 84 -15.94 -2.84 -2.57
CA GLY A 84 -15.82 -1.44 -3.00
C GLY A 84 -14.67 -0.70 -2.32
N GLU A 85 -14.33 -1.08 -1.08
CA GLU A 85 -13.23 -0.48 -0.31
C GLU A 85 -11.90 -1.26 -0.42
N LEU A 86 -11.88 -2.40 -1.11
CA LEU A 86 -10.71 -3.30 -1.13
C LEU A 86 -9.43 -2.56 -1.53
N ARG A 87 -9.50 -1.78 -2.60
CA ARG A 87 -8.35 -0.99 -3.08
C ARG A 87 -7.86 0.03 -2.03
N PHE A 88 -8.77 0.72 -1.37
CA PHE A 88 -8.43 1.73 -0.37
C PHE A 88 -7.71 1.09 0.83
N LYS A 89 -8.23 -0.03 1.33
CA LYS A 89 -7.62 -0.76 2.45
C LYS A 89 -6.25 -1.31 2.07
N MET A 90 -6.10 -1.89 0.86
CA MET A 90 -4.80 -2.37 0.39
C MET A 90 -3.75 -1.25 0.27
N LEU A 91 -4.13 -0.09 -0.25
CA LEU A 91 -3.23 1.07 -0.33
C LEU A 91 -2.87 1.62 1.05
N THR A 92 -3.77 1.50 2.02
CA THR A 92 -3.51 1.89 3.41
C THR A 92 -2.42 1.01 4.02
N VAL A 93 -2.54 -0.32 3.90
CA VAL A 93 -1.49 -1.25 4.30
C VAL A 93 -0.18 -0.96 3.58
N ALA A 94 -0.20 -0.80 2.25
CA ALA A 94 1.01 -0.59 1.46
C ALA A 94 1.81 0.64 1.91
N ARG A 95 1.14 1.70 2.36
CA ARG A 95 1.80 2.93 2.86
C ARG A 95 2.60 2.70 4.13
N ASP A 96 2.21 1.73 4.95
CA ASP A 96 2.82 1.45 6.25
C ASP A 96 3.93 0.38 6.14
N LEU A 97 4.13 -0.21 4.96
CA LEU A 97 5.22 -1.15 4.67
C LEU A 97 6.55 -0.42 4.40
N PHE A 98 7.66 -1.13 4.65
CA PHE A 98 8.98 -0.68 4.20
C PHE A 98 9.08 -0.59 2.67
N PRO A 99 9.96 0.28 2.12
CA PRO A 99 10.00 0.58 0.69
C PRO A 99 10.02 -0.64 -0.24
N GLU A 100 10.75 -1.69 0.14
CA GLU A 100 10.90 -2.93 -0.61
C GLU A 100 9.58 -3.71 -0.70
N ALA A 101 8.87 -3.85 0.41
CA ALA A 101 7.58 -4.53 0.49
C ALA A 101 6.44 -3.67 -0.08
N ARG A 102 6.50 -2.36 0.16
CA ARG A 102 5.54 -1.37 -0.32
C ARG A 102 5.37 -1.39 -1.83
N LYS A 103 6.48 -1.43 -2.59
CA LYS A 103 6.40 -1.48 -4.07
C LYS A 103 5.57 -2.67 -4.55
N THR A 104 5.82 -3.85 -3.99
CA THR A 104 5.09 -5.08 -4.31
C THR A 104 3.61 -4.96 -3.92
N ALA A 105 3.30 -4.43 -2.73
CA ALA A 105 1.92 -4.23 -2.28
C ALA A 105 1.16 -3.21 -3.15
N GLU A 106 1.80 -2.11 -3.57
CA GLU A 106 1.20 -1.12 -4.46
C GLU A 106 0.95 -1.68 -5.87
N GLU A 107 1.87 -2.47 -6.41
CA GLU A 107 1.69 -3.17 -7.69
C GLU A 107 0.54 -4.19 -7.61
N ALA A 108 0.53 -5.02 -6.58
CA ALA A 108 -0.55 -5.97 -6.32
C ALA A 108 -1.92 -5.26 -6.16
N SER A 109 -1.97 -4.12 -5.47
CA SER A 109 -3.19 -3.31 -5.33
C SER A 109 -3.70 -2.78 -6.67
N LYS A 110 -2.80 -2.36 -7.57
CA LYS A 110 -3.16 -1.94 -8.93
C LYS A 110 -3.72 -3.13 -9.73
N ASP A 111 -3.13 -4.30 -9.59
CA ASP A 111 -3.54 -5.48 -10.34
C ASP A 111 -4.87 -6.07 -9.83
N VAL A 112 -5.13 -6.04 -8.51
CA VAL A 112 -6.46 -6.30 -7.95
C VAL A 112 -7.49 -5.36 -8.57
N PHE A 113 -7.21 -4.06 -8.62
CA PHE A 113 -8.15 -3.09 -9.20
C PHE A 113 -8.40 -3.32 -10.70
N LYS A 114 -7.35 -3.63 -11.47
CA LYS A 114 -7.50 -4.01 -12.89
C LYS A 114 -8.35 -5.27 -13.05
N ALA A 115 -8.14 -6.28 -12.21
CA ALA A 115 -8.89 -7.52 -12.25
C ALA A 115 -10.38 -7.29 -11.94
N LEU A 116 -10.70 -6.48 -10.92
CA LEU A 116 -12.09 -6.11 -10.60
C LEU A 116 -12.75 -5.35 -11.75
N ASN A 117 -12.07 -4.38 -12.36
CA ASN A 117 -12.61 -3.66 -13.53
C ASN A 117 -12.82 -4.59 -14.74
N ALA A 118 -11.90 -5.53 -14.96
CA ALA A 118 -12.04 -6.52 -16.02
C ALA A 118 -13.23 -7.47 -15.75
N LEU A 119 -13.46 -7.81 -14.49
CA LEU A 119 -14.60 -8.65 -14.07
C LEU A 119 -15.93 -7.90 -14.20
N ASP A 120 -15.98 -6.63 -13.80
CA ASP A 120 -17.15 -5.76 -14.01
C ASP A 120 -17.47 -5.64 -15.51
N ARG A 121 -16.45 -5.41 -16.34
CA ARG A 121 -16.58 -5.34 -17.79
C ARG A 121 -17.06 -6.65 -18.39
N ALA A 122 -16.48 -7.78 -17.98
CA ALA A 122 -16.92 -9.10 -18.42
C ALA A 122 -18.38 -9.39 -18.04
N GLY A 123 -18.84 -8.89 -16.89
CA GLY A 123 -20.25 -8.95 -16.50
C GLY A 123 -21.17 -8.10 -17.39
N ILE A 124 -20.73 -6.93 -17.83
CA ILE A 124 -21.47 -6.12 -18.82
C ILE A 124 -21.58 -6.88 -20.15
N ASP A 125 -20.47 -7.48 -20.60
CA ASP A 125 -20.39 -8.18 -21.88
C ASP A 125 -20.94 -9.60 -21.83
N LYS A 126 -21.33 -10.08 -20.63
CA LYS A 126 -21.76 -11.47 -20.35
C LYS A 126 -20.76 -12.52 -20.86
N ASP A 127 -19.47 -12.23 -20.72
CA ASP A 127 -18.39 -13.11 -21.14
C ASP A 127 -17.88 -13.91 -19.93
N TYR A 128 -18.42 -15.10 -19.74
CA TYR A 128 -18.00 -16.04 -18.69
C TYR A 128 -16.49 -16.31 -18.70
N ARG A 129 -15.88 -16.50 -19.89
CA ARG A 129 -14.46 -16.82 -19.98
C ARG A 129 -13.61 -15.63 -19.54
N ALA A 130 -14.00 -14.41 -19.88
CA ALA A 130 -13.34 -13.20 -19.40
C ALA A 130 -13.53 -13.03 -17.89
N ALA A 131 -14.73 -13.27 -17.35
CA ALA A 131 -15.02 -13.19 -15.93
C ALA A 131 -14.18 -14.19 -15.12
N ALA A 132 -14.12 -15.45 -15.54
CA ALA A 132 -13.31 -16.49 -14.89
C ALA A 132 -11.80 -16.17 -14.91
N ARG A 133 -11.29 -15.65 -16.03
CA ARG A 133 -9.89 -15.17 -16.11
C ARG A 133 -9.63 -13.99 -15.18
N ALA A 134 -10.54 -13.02 -15.14
CA ALA A 134 -10.43 -11.87 -14.25
C ALA A 134 -10.46 -12.29 -12.77
N TYR A 135 -11.30 -13.25 -12.39
CA TYR A 135 -11.35 -13.82 -11.05
C TYR A 135 -10.04 -14.54 -10.66
N THR A 136 -9.44 -15.28 -11.60
CA THR A 136 -8.14 -15.92 -11.39
C THR A 136 -7.04 -14.86 -11.15
N ASN A 137 -7.03 -13.79 -11.95
CA ASN A 137 -6.09 -12.68 -11.80
C ASN A 137 -6.29 -11.93 -10.48
N LEU A 138 -7.54 -11.76 -10.05
CA LEU A 138 -7.89 -11.15 -8.76
C LEU A 138 -7.27 -11.95 -7.60
N ASN A 139 -7.45 -13.28 -7.59
CA ASN A 139 -6.85 -14.16 -6.57
C ASN A 139 -5.33 -14.05 -6.56
N LYS A 140 -4.69 -14.16 -7.73
CA LYS A 140 -3.23 -14.07 -7.85
C LYS A 140 -2.68 -12.73 -7.36
N ALA A 141 -3.33 -11.62 -7.72
CA ALA A 141 -2.90 -10.30 -7.29
C ALA A 141 -3.06 -10.14 -5.77
N LEU A 142 -4.13 -10.69 -5.19
CA LEU A 142 -4.33 -10.64 -3.74
C LEU A 142 -3.36 -11.55 -2.97
N ASP A 143 -2.97 -12.70 -3.54
CA ASP A 143 -1.88 -13.54 -3.00
C ASP A 143 -0.55 -12.78 -2.96
N SER A 144 -0.21 -12.10 -4.06
CA SER A 144 0.99 -11.27 -4.15
C SER A 144 1.00 -10.12 -3.15
N PHE A 145 -0.17 -9.61 -2.79
CA PHE A 145 -0.30 -8.60 -1.76
C PHE A 145 0.00 -9.20 -0.38
N PHE A 146 -0.65 -10.32 -0.02
CA PHE A 146 -0.45 -10.95 1.28
C PHE A 146 0.96 -11.52 1.49
N SER A 147 1.68 -11.88 0.42
CA SER A 147 3.05 -12.39 0.54
C SER A 147 4.05 -11.38 1.12
N VAL A 148 3.72 -10.08 1.12
CA VAL A 148 4.56 -9.01 1.66
C VAL A 148 3.99 -8.34 2.91
N VAL A 149 2.82 -8.79 3.38
CA VAL A 149 2.22 -8.31 4.63
C VAL A 149 2.95 -8.99 5.80
N PRO A 150 3.59 -8.22 6.72
CA PRO A 150 4.28 -8.77 7.87
C PRO A 150 3.29 -9.45 8.81
N GLN A 151 3.61 -10.67 9.23
CA GLN A 151 2.84 -11.40 10.24
C GLN A 151 3.25 -10.97 11.66
N GLY A 152 2.31 -11.04 12.60
CA GLY A 152 2.55 -10.80 14.03
C GLY A 152 3.12 -12.01 14.75
#